data_AF-A0A9E0V655-F1
#
_entry.id   AF-A0A9E0V655-F1
#
_cell.length_a   1.000
_cell.length_b   1.000
_cell.length_c   1.000
_cell.angle_alpha   90.00
_cell.angle_beta   90.00
_cell.angle_gamma   90.00
#
_symmetry.space_group_name_H-M   'P 1'
#
loop_
_entity.id
_entity.type
_entity.pdbx_description
1 polymer ?
#
loop_
_entity_poly.entity_id
_entity_poly.type
_entity_poly.pdbx_seq_one_letter_code
_entity_poly.pdbx_strand_id
1 'polypeptide(L)' 'MAITNKSKKITKRSTTRALLVKELAKKFQVDRNHVYLCLRGDSQSETAEEIKREYNRLMKAIDNVLK' A
#
# COMPACT_ATOMS: atom_id res chain seq x y z
N MET A 1 20.74 24.79 14.36
CA MET A 1 20.30 23.56 13.69
C MET A 1 18.97 23.84 13.01
N ALA A 2 18.89 23.77 11.69
CA ALA A 2 17.67 24.08 10.94
C ALA A 2 16.71 22.89 11.00
N ILE A 3 15.66 22.98 11.82
CA ILE A 3 14.53 22.04 11.78
C ILE A 3 13.65 22.49 10.62
N THR A 4 13.92 21.99 9.42
CA THR A 4 13.03 22.20 8.28
C THR A 4 11.79 21.33 8.47
N ASN A 5 10.75 21.92 9.08
CA ASN A 5 9.42 21.33 9.17
C ASN A 5 8.80 21.32 7.76
N LYS A 6 9.23 20.37 6.92
CA LYS A 6 8.59 20.10 5.63
C LYS A 6 7.25 19.43 5.92
N SER A 7 6.20 20.22 6.07
CA SER A 7 4.82 19.76 6.04
C SER A 7 4.60 18.98 4.74
N LYS A 8 4.79 17.65 4.76
CA LYS A 8 4.54 16.78 3.60
C LYS A 8 3.05 16.90 3.31
N LYS A 9 2.69 17.59 2.22
CA LYS A 9 1.32 17.56 1.67
C LYS A 9 0.91 16.10 1.53
N ILE A 10 -0.03 15.65 2.36
CA ILE A 10 -0.60 14.30 2.28
C ILE A 10 -1.35 14.26 0.95
N THR A 11 -0.80 13.56 -0.02
CA THR A 11 -1.43 13.41 -1.34
C THR A 11 -2.51 12.34 -1.24
N LYS A 12 -3.63 12.49 -1.96
CA LYS A 12 -4.74 11.50 -1.99
C LYS A 12 -4.23 10.06 -2.20
N ARG A 13 -3.21 9.89 -3.05
CA ARG A 13 -2.54 8.59 -3.30
C ARG A 13 -1.93 7.96 -2.04
N SER A 14 -1.37 8.76 -1.14
CA SER A 14 -0.78 8.27 0.10
C SER A 14 -1.84 7.75 1.08
N THR A 15 -3.00 8.41 1.15
CA THR A 15 -4.15 7.95 1.94
C THR A 15 -4.75 6.67 1.37
N THR A 16 -4.99 6.61 0.05
CA THR A 16 -5.50 5.40 -0.63
C THR A 16 -4.59 4.20 -0.41
N ARG A 17 -3.27 4.38 -0.57
CA ARG A 17 -2.29 3.32 -0.32
C ARG A 17 -2.34 2.82 1.12
N ALA A 18 -2.43 3.70 2.11
CA ALA A 18 -2.51 3.31 3.51
C ALA A 18 -3.78 2.50 3.82
N LEU A 19 -4.92 2.88 3.23
CA LEU A 19 -6.17 2.13 3.37
C LEU A 19 -6.07 0.74 2.72
N LEU A 20 -5.57 0.65 1.50
CA LEU A 20 -5.38 -0.63 0.81
C LEU A 20 -4.44 -1.56 1.57
N VAL A 21 -3.32 -1.04 2.10
CA VAL A 21 -2.39 -1.83 2.92
C VAL A 21 -3.07 -2.35 4.18
N LYS A 22 -3.89 -1.53 4.84
CA LYS A 22 -4.64 -1.95 6.04
C LYS A 22 -5.63 -3.07 5.72
N GLU A 23 -6.33 -2.98 4.59
CA GLU A 23 -7.30 -4.00 4.18
C GLU A 23 -6.61 -5.30 3.74
N LEU A 24 -5.51 -5.22 2.99
CA LEU A 24 -4.71 -6.38 2.61
C LEU A 24 -4.09 -7.08 3.83
N ALA A 25 -3.56 -6.31 4.79
CA ALA A 25 -3.03 -6.87 6.03
C ALA A 25 -4.08 -7.69 6.79
N LYS A 26 -5.31 -7.19 6.90
CA LYS A 26 -6.43 -7.95 7.50
C LYS A 26 -6.80 -9.18 6.68
N LYS A 27 -6.93 -9.04 5.35
CA LYS A 27 -7.37 -10.12 4.45
C LYS A 27 -6.41 -11.31 4.47
N PHE A 28 -5.12 -11.04 4.45
CA PHE A 28 -4.07 -12.06 4.47
C PHE A 28 -3.59 -12.41 5.89
N GLN A 29 -4.17 -11.81 6.93
CA GLN A 29 -3.76 -11.97 8.33
C GLN A 29 -2.25 -11.75 8.56
N VAL A 30 -1.67 -10.80 7.83
CA VAL A 30 -0.25 -10.44 7.92
C VAL A 30 -0.07 -9.04 8.50
N ASP A 31 1.13 -8.74 8.97
CA ASP A 31 1.45 -7.40 9.44
C ASP A 31 1.50 -6.38 8.28
N ARG A 32 1.18 -5.11 8.58
CA ARG A 32 1.25 -4.02 7.60
C ARG A 32 2.66 -3.86 7.04
N ASN A 33 3.70 -4.04 7.86
CA ASN A 33 5.09 -4.00 7.40
C ASN A 33 5.38 -5.13 6.42
N HIS A 34 4.82 -6.32 6.64
CA HIS A 34 4.93 -7.43 5.71
C HIS A 34 4.34 -7.05 4.34
N VAL A 35 3.12 -6.50 4.32
CA VAL A 35 2.50 -6.00 3.07
C VAL A 35 3.38 -4.95 2.39
N TYR A 36 3.98 -4.01 3.14
CA TYR A 36 4.90 -3.03 2.57
C TYR A 36 6.15 -3.66 1.95
N LEU A 37 6.72 -4.69 2.59
CA LEU A 37 7.87 -5.44 2.07
C LEU A 37 7.48 -6.22 0.81
N CYS A 38 6.32 -6.87 0.80
CA CYS A 38 5.76 -7.51 -0.39
C CYS A 38 5.63 -6.49 -1.53
N LEU A 39 5.02 -5.33 -1.28
CA LEU A 39 4.84 -4.28 -2.30
C LEU A 39 6.15 -3.65 -2.78
N ARG A 40 7.21 -3.66 -1.97
CA ARG A 40 8.55 -3.21 -2.38
C ARG A 40 9.31 -4.23 -3.23
N GLY A 41 8.91 -5.49 -3.17
CA GLY A 41 9.62 -6.58 -3.85
C GLY A 41 10.72 -7.23 -3.00
N ASP A 42 10.83 -6.86 -1.72
CA ASP A 42 11.79 -7.44 -0.77
C ASP A 42 11.37 -8.84 -0.25
N SER A 43 10.16 -9.30 -0.59
CA SER A 43 9.64 -10.61 -0.21
C SER A 43 9.26 -11.42 -1.46
N GLN A 44 9.83 -12.62 -1.59
CA GLN A 44 9.58 -13.58 -2.66
C GLN A 44 8.85 -14.82 -2.10
N SER A 45 7.60 -14.63 -1.72
CA SER A 45 6.72 -15.71 -1.27
C SER A 45 5.47 -15.74 -2.13
N GLU A 46 4.82 -16.90 -2.27
CA GLU A 46 3.57 -17.03 -3.03
C GLU A 46 2.51 -16.03 -2.54
N THR A 47 2.38 -15.90 -1.22
CA THR A 47 1.53 -14.90 -0.56
C THR A 47 1.91 -13.45 -0.93
N ALA A 48 3.20 -13.15 -1.09
CA ALA A 48 3.65 -11.81 -1.46
C ALA A 48 3.24 -11.45 -2.90
N GLU A 49 3.28 -12.42 -3.82
CA GLU A 49 2.82 -12.25 -5.20
C GLU A 49 1.29 -12.06 -5.26
N GLU A 50 0.53 -12.81 -4.46
CA GLU A 50 -0.91 -12.61 -4.33
C GLU A 50 -1.25 -11.22 -3.78
N ILE A 51 -0.56 -10.77 -2.72
CA ILE A 51 -0.73 -9.43 -2.14
C ILE A 51 -0.47 -8.35 -3.19
N LYS A 52 0.60 -8.48 -4.01
CA LYS A 52 0.91 -7.54 -5.09
C LYS A 52 -0.19 -7.51 -6.15
N ARG A 53 -0.67 -8.68 -6.60
CA ARG A 53 -1.75 -8.77 -7.60
C ARG A 53 -3.02 -8.11 -7.11
N GLU A 54 -3.43 -8.42 -5.87
CA GLU A 54 -4.65 -7.88 -5.29
C GLU A 54 -4.56 -6.36 -5.05
N TYR A 55 -3.42 -5.87 -4.56
CA TYR A 55 -3.16 -4.44 -4.44
C TYR A 55 -3.33 -3.71 -5.78
N ASN A 56 -2.73 -4.24 -6.85
CA ASN A 56 -2.83 -3.66 -8.18
C ASN A 56 -4.26 -3.69 -8.72
N ARG A 57 -5.01 -4.77 -8.46
CA ARG A 57 -6.43 -4.88 -8.84
C ARG A 57 -7.27 -3.83 -8.13
N LEU A 58 -7.10 -3.65 -6.82
CA LEU A 58 -7.82 -2.66 -6.03
C LEU A 58 -7.45 -1.23 -6.45
N MET A 59 -6.17 -0.96 -6.70
CA MET A 59 -5.74 0.34 -7.22
C MET A 59 -6.39 0.68 -8.57
N LYS A 60 -6.44 -0.29 -9.51
CA LYS A 60 -7.12 -0.10 -10.80
C LYS A 60 -8.62 0.12 -10.63
N ALA A 61 -9.27 -0.60 -9.73
CA ALA A 61 -10.69 -0.42 -9.45
C ALA A 61 -10.99 0.99 -8.91
N ILE A 62 -10.14 1.50 -8.00
CA ILE A 62 -10.27 2.86 -7.48
C ILE A 62 -10.01 3.91 -8.56
N ASP A 63 -8.98 3.72 -9.39
CA ASP A 63 -8.69 4.62 -10.52
C ASP A 63 -9.87 4.70 -11.50
N ASN A 64 -10.50 3.57 -11.80
CA ASN A 64 -11.67 3.50 -12.68
C ASN A 64 -12.94 4.13 -12.10
N VAL A 65 -13.07 4.23 -10.78
CA VAL A 65 -14.19 4.89 -10.10
C VAL A 65 -13.97 6.40 -9.95
N LEU A 66 -12.72 6.83 -9.85
CA LEU A 66 -12.35 8.24 -9.71
C LEU A 66 -12.17 8.97 -11.05
N LYS A 67 -12.22 8.24 -12.17
CA LYS A 67 -12.17 8.77 -13.54
C LYS A 67 -13.55 9.19 -14.01
#